data_AF-A0A924D617-F1
#
_entry.id   AF-A0A924D617-F1
#
_cell.length_a   1.000
_cell.length_b   1.000
_cell.length_c   1.000
_cell.angle_alpha   90.00
_cell.angle_beta   90.00
_cell.angle_gamma   90.00
#
_symmetry.space_group_name_H-M   'P 1'
#
loop_
_entity.id
_entity.type
_entity.pdbx_description
1 polymer ?
#
loop_
_entity_poly.entity_id
_entity_poly.type
_entity_poly.pdbx_seq_one_letter_code
_entity_poly.pdbx_strand_id
1 'polypeptide(L)'
;MTENDEIRNQFLNSLKLGTGKAYVILKQNPSINFSDLILKGAIENFAYDAQCEGSRANYIFRLIQKSKQKEKITSTILTKLLNKKTDDYGLDQLCDLAVLFHKDGNLKAKDALYKRFEKSILDGYEICGQSQIMEIDGINGVLKYAEIIGEILSKDVDDYEESWRIDCFQKENKQINVYKEIEKAGNENIFIDIFYKSIVKHKWKIPRRKKIKRFNYEIVKERIDSEKFFFMSVEKANELSILEVEKLANEFLIEKNIIRKKHYLSFFSKRKFPFDYQPILKIANSKSPKKSRLNEYAFECLQYFSAKEIRDIAIEKLKSEKNTADYLNLLVDNYEIGDYKILNNIVDKSDDYDYIHSIVFGFLDIYKANKTKECKEPLEKIYYKMNCGLHRDDVLEVLYENGVLSKEILTEMEFDCEETVRKMYRKIRKNVR
;
A
#
# COMPACT_ATOMS: atom_id res chain seq x y z
N MET A 1 26.26 19.53 -14.83
CA MET A 1 25.55 19.36 -13.56
C MET A 1 26.57 19.59 -12.46
N THR A 2 26.31 20.48 -11.50
CA THR A 2 27.26 20.70 -10.39
C THR A 2 27.16 19.55 -9.39
N GLU A 3 28.20 19.32 -8.58
CA GLU A 3 28.18 18.33 -7.49
C GLU A 3 26.98 18.54 -6.54
N ASN A 4 26.66 19.81 -6.27
CA ASN A 4 25.48 20.18 -5.47
C ASN A 4 24.15 19.76 -6.13
N ASP A 5 24.04 19.86 -7.45
CA ASP A 5 22.83 19.44 -8.18
C ASP A 5 22.66 17.93 -8.12
N GLU A 6 23.75 17.17 -8.21
CA GLU A 6 23.71 15.71 -8.10
C GLU A 6 23.26 15.26 -6.71
N ILE A 7 23.82 15.85 -5.65
CA ILE A 7 23.42 15.55 -4.27
C ILE A 7 21.94 15.91 -4.04
N ARG A 8 21.47 17.03 -4.59
CA ARG A 8 20.06 17.43 -4.54
C ARG A 8 19.15 16.46 -5.28
N ASN A 9 19.57 15.94 -6.44
CA ASN A 9 18.84 14.92 -7.19
C ASN A 9 18.77 13.60 -6.41
N GLN A 10 19.87 13.16 -5.79
CA GLN A 10 19.88 11.98 -4.93
C GLN A 10 18.97 12.13 -3.71
N PHE A 11 18.97 13.32 -3.09
CA PHE A 11 18.05 13.65 -2.00
C PHE A 11 16.59 13.56 -2.45
N LEU A 12 16.25 14.19 -3.58
CA LEU A 12 14.88 14.17 -4.12
C LEU A 12 14.43 12.74 -4.47
N ASN A 13 15.30 11.94 -5.10
CA ASN A 13 14.98 10.56 -5.40
C ASN A 13 14.68 9.79 -4.11
N SER A 14 15.57 9.88 -3.12
CA SER A 14 15.39 9.22 -1.82
C SER A 14 14.13 9.68 -1.08
N LEU A 15 13.80 10.98 -1.16
CA LEU A 15 12.58 11.56 -0.60
C LEU A 15 11.32 10.97 -1.24
N LYS A 16 11.32 10.81 -2.58
CA LYS A 16 10.22 10.18 -3.31
C LYS A 16 10.06 8.70 -2.97
N LEU A 17 11.17 7.98 -2.82
CA LEU A 17 11.15 6.58 -2.42
C LEU A 17 10.67 6.41 -0.97
N GLY A 18 10.91 7.42 -0.12
CA GLY A 18 10.61 7.38 1.31
C GLY A 18 11.69 6.70 2.14
N THR A 19 12.90 6.51 1.60
CA THR A 19 14.00 5.85 2.30
C THR A 19 14.70 6.81 3.27
N GLY A 20 15.39 6.26 4.27
CA GLY A 20 16.19 7.05 5.19
C GLY A 20 17.41 7.71 4.55
N LYS A 21 17.78 7.35 3.32
CA LYS A 21 18.89 7.99 2.58
C LYS A 21 18.74 9.51 2.48
N ALA A 22 17.51 10.03 2.34
CA ALA A 22 17.28 11.47 2.32
C ALA A 22 17.76 12.14 3.64
N TYR A 23 17.50 11.51 4.78
CA TYR A 23 17.97 12.00 6.08
C TYR A 23 19.49 11.93 6.19
N VAL A 24 20.10 10.85 5.70
CA VAL A 24 21.56 10.67 5.68
C VAL A 24 22.23 11.74 4.80
N ILE A 25 21.73 11.98 3.60
CA ILE A 25 22.23 13.01 2.67
C ILE A 25 22.12 14.40 3.31
N LEU A 26 20.97 14.73 3.89
CA LEU A 26 20.75 16.00 4.59
C LEU A 26 21.74 16.20 5.74
N LYS A 27 22.03 15.13 6.50
CA LYS A 27 22.97 15.18 7.62
C LYS A 27 24.41 15.36 7.16
N GLN A 28 24.81 14.72 6.06
CA GLN A 28 26.17 14.76 5.53
C GLN A 28 26.49 16.06 4.79
N ASN A 29 25.47 16.79 4.31
CA ASN A 29 25.65 17.98 3.47
C ASN A 29 25.03 19.24 4.11
N PRO A 30 25.53 19.71 5.27
CA PRO A 30 24.90 20.79 6.05
C PRO A 30 25.00 22.19 5.41
N SER A 31 25.77 22.35 4.34
CA SER A 31 25.90 23.59 3.55
C SER A 31 24.86 23.68 2.43
N ILE A 32 24.32 22.54 1.97
CA ILE A 32 23.35 22.50 0.87
C ILE A 32 21.95 22.80 1.43
N ASN A 33 21.23 23.68 0.76
CA ASN A 33 19.85 23.99 1.11
C ASN A 33 18.89 23.01 0.40
N PHE A 34 18.17 22.20 1.17
CA PHE A 34 17.17 21.24 0.66
C PHE A 34 15.71 21.70 0.91
N SER A 35 15.51 22.94 1.36
CA SER A 35 14.20 23.41 1.84
C SER A 35 13.09 23.31 0.79
N ASP A 36 13.41 23.61 -0.46
CA ASP A 36 12.47 23.51 -1.59
C ASP A 36 12.06 22.06 -1.86
N LEU A 37 12.98 21.12 -1.74
CA LEU A 37 12.73 19.69 -1.92
C LEU A 37 11.92 19.12 -0.75
N ILE A 38 12.23 19.51 0.50
CA ILE A 38 11.43 19.15 1.68
C ILE A 38 10.01 19.70 1.54
N LEU A 39 9.85 20.96 1.09
CA LEU A 39 8.54 21.55 0.84
C LEU A 39 7.77 20.79 -0.24
N LYS A 40 8.45 20.36 -1.32
CA LYS A 40 7.84 19.52 -2.33
C LYS A 40 7.30 18.23 -1.74
N GLY A 41 8.11 17.50 -0.97
CA GLY A 41 7.66 16.29 -0.28
C GLY A 41 6.60 16.51 0.78
N ALA A 42 6.51 17.70 1.38
CA ALA A 42 5.43 18.06 2.31
C ALA A 42 4.08 18.28 1.61
N ILE A 43 4.10 18.84 0.40
CA ILE A 43 2.90 19.20 -0.38
C ILE A 43 2.41 18.03 -1.24
N GLU A 44 3.33 17.26 -1.82
CA GLU A 44 3.04 16.09 -2.64
C GLU A 44 3.23 14.82 -1.80
N ASN A 45 2.18 14.00 -1.66
CA ASN A 45 2.33 12.68 -1.07
C ASN A 45 2.93 11.73 -2.12
N PHE A 46 4.17 11.27 -1.89
CA PHE A 46 4.90 10.36 -2.78
C PHE A 46 4.72 8.88 -2.47
N ALA A 47 3.79 8.52 -1.57
CA ALA A 47 3.38 7.12 -1.39
C ALA A 47 2.93 6.53 -2.74
N TYR A 48 3.23 5.25 -2.96
CA TYR A 48 2.80 4.57 -4.16
C TYR A 48 1.28 4.41 -4.14
N ASP A 49 0.75 3.90 -3.02
CA ASP A 49 -0.66 3.83 -2.73
C ASP A 49 -0.94 4.48 -1.37
N ALA A 50 -1.23 5.78 -1.39
CA ALA A 50 -1.53 6.55 -0.18
C ALA A 50 -2.79 6.07 0.55
N GLN A 51 -3.68 5.33 -0.10
CA GLN A 51 -4.83 4.70 0.58
C GLN A 51 -4.38 3.60 1.54
N CYS A 52 -3.32 2.87 1.20
CA CYS A 52 -2.78 1.77 1.99
C CYS A 52 -1.60 2.19 2.88
N GLU A 53 -0.73 3.06 2.38
CA GLU A 53 0.47 3.55 3.09
C GLU A 53 0.17 4.76 4.00
N GLY A 54 -0.86 5.53 3.67
CA GLY A 54 -1.19 6.77 4.37
C GLY A 54 -0.21 7.91 4.08
N SER A 55 0.01 8.72 5.11
CA SER A 55 0.77 9.97 5.04
C SER A 55 2.23 9.80 5.46
N ARG A 56 3.14 10.51 4.78
CA ARG A 56 4.57 10.54 5.13
C ARG A 56 4.95 11.69 6.07
N ALA A 57 3.97 12.33 6.71
CA ALA A 57 4.19 13.50 7.57
C ALA A 57 5.25 13.27 8.65
N ASN A 58 5.25 12.13 9.34
CA ASN A 58 6.25 11.79 10.37
C ASN A 58 7.68 11.76 9.82
N TYR A 59 7.86 11.25 8.59
CA TYR A 59 9.13 11.19 7.91
C TYR A 59 9.63 12.58 7.50
N ILE A 60 8.75 13.36 6.87
CA ILE A 60 9.02 14.73 6.43
C ILE A 60 9.33 15.63 7.64
N PHE A 61 8.58 15.49 8.73
CA PHE A 61 8.81 16.23 9.97
C PHE A 61 10.23 16.02 10.51
N ARG A 62 10.78 14.80 10.46
CA ARG A 62 12.18 14.55 10.87
C ARG A 62 13.19 15.26 9.98
N LEU A 63 12.92 15.35 8.67
CA LEU A 63 13.75 16.13 7.73
C LEU A 63 13.67 17.63 8.05
N ILE A 64 12.48 18.14 8.37
CA ILE A 64 12.26 19.53 8.78
C ILE A 64 13.05 19.83 10.06
N GLN A 65 12.93 18.99 11.09
CA GLN A 65 13.64 19.17 12.37
C GLN A 65 15.17 19.18 12.20
N LYS A 66 15.67 18.48 11.17
CA LYS A 66 17.10 18.45 10.86
C LYS A 66 17.55 19.64 9.99
N SER A 67 16.63 20.31 9.31
CA SER A 67 16.92 21.44 8.43
C SER A 67 17.24 22.72 9.21
N LYS A 68 18.23 23.48 8.73
CA LYS A 68 18.54 24.82 9.25
C LYS A 68 17.45 25.86 8.94
N GLN A 69 16.51 25.53 8.05
CA GLN A 69 15.44 26.41 7.59
C GLN A 69 14.08 26.00 8.16
N LYS A 70 14.06 25.28 9.30
CA LYS A 70 12.86 24.65 9.86
C LYS A 70 11.71 25.65 10.02
N GLU A 71 11.96 26.85 10.53
CA GLU A 71 10.92 27.87 10.78
C GLU A 71 10.28 28.35 9.48
N LYS A 72 11.12 28.59 8.46
CA LYS A 72 10.69 29.01 7.12
C LYS A 72 9.86 27.92 6.44
N ILE A 73 10.32 26.67 6.53
CA ILE A 73 9.62 25.51 5.96
C ILE A 73 8.26 25.34 6.64
N THR A 74 8.22 25.31 7.98
CA THR A 74 7.00 25.17 8.78
C THR A 74 5.99 26.27 8.46
N SER A 75 6.42 27.53 8.41
CA SER A 75 5.52 28.65 8.07
C SER A 75 4.95 28.53 6.66
N THR A 76 5.77 28.11 5.68
CA THR A 76 5.32 27.89 4.31
C THR A 76 4.32 26.74 4.22
N ILE A 77 4.53 25.65 4.95
CA ILE A 77 3.61 24.50 5.02
C ILE A 77 2.25 24.93 5.56
N LEU A 78 2.22 25.67 6.68
CA LEU A 78 0.97 26.16 7.26
C LEU A 78 0.24 27.14 6.31
N THR A 79 0.96 27.98 5.59
CA THR A 79 0.36 28.83 4.54
C THR A 79 -0.20 28.01 3.38
N LYS A 80 0.46 26.91 2.98
CA LYS A 80 -0.04 26.03 1.92
C LYS A 80 -1.28 25.25 2.37
N LEU A 81 -1.27 24.72 3.59
CA LEU A 81 -2.44 24.07 4.22
C LEU A 81 -3.67 24.99 4.15
N LEU A 82 -3.53 26.25 4.58
CA LEU A 82 -4.62 27.22 4.61
C LEU A 82 -5.26 27.50 3.24
N ASN A 83 -4.52 27.34 2.14
CA ASN A 83 -4.94 27.77 0.80
C ASN A 83 -5.25 26.61 -0.15
N LYS A 84 -4.94 25.36 0.23
CA LYS A 84 -5.17 24.20 -0.61
C LYS A 84 -6.64 23.80 -0.53
N LYS A 85 -7.29 23.74 -1.70
CA LYS A 85 -8.74 23.59 -1.84
C LYS A 85 -9.20 22.14 -1.94
N THR A 86 -8.50 21.37 -2.77
CA THR A 86 -8.83 19.98 -3.08
C THR A 86 -8.38 19.05 -1.95
N ASP A 87 -9.27 18.14 -1.58
CA ASP A 87 -9.05 16.97 -0.75
C ASP A 87 -8.32 15.92 -1.57
N ASP A 88 -6.99 15.95 -1.41
CA ASP A 88 -6.11 14.93 -1.93
C ASP A 88 -5.17 14.48 -0.82
N TYR A 89 -4.45 13.37 -1.04
CA TYR A 89 -3.51 12.84 -0.07
C TYR A 89 -2.39 13.82 0.34
N GLY A 90 -2.13 14.86 -0.46
CA GLY A 90 -1.24 15.95 -0.10
C GLY A 90 -1.86 16.88 0.95
N LEU A 91 -3.17 17.15 0.89
CA LEU A 91 -3.85 17.95 1.91
C LEU A 91 -3.88 17.22 3.25
N ASP A 92 -4.25 15.94 3.24
CA ASP A 92 -4.19 15.08 4.43
C ASP A 92 -2.80 15.10 5.07
N GLN A 93 -1.75 14.97 4.26
CA GLN A 93 -0.37 15.04 4.75
C GLN A 93 -0.02 16.41 5.35
N LEU A 94 -0.50 17.51 4.78
CA LEU A 94 -0.32 18.85 5.36
C LEU A 94 -1.07 18.98 6.70
N CYS A 95 -2.25 18.39 6.83
CA CYS A 95 -3.01 18.32 8.08
C CYS A 95 -2.22 17.55 9.15
N ASP A 96 -1.67 16.39 8.82
CA ASP A 96 -0.84 15.59 9.73
C ASP A 96 0.44 16.33 10.16
N LEU A 97 1.07 17.05 9.23
CA LEU A 97 2.22 17.89 9.56
C LEU A 97 1.83 19.01 10.54
N ALA A 98 0.64 19.61 10.42
CA ALA A 98 0.16 20.59 11.38
C ALA A 98 -0.03 19.99 12.78
N VAL A 99 -0.52 18.75 12.88
CA VAL A 99 -0.57 18.02 14.17
C VAL A 99 0.82 17.85 14.77
N LEU A 100 1.79 17.41 13.96
CA LEU A 100 3.17 17.23 14.44
C LEU A 100 3.80 18.55 14.89
N PHE A 101 3.58 19.65 14.16
CA PHE A 101 4.04 20.98 14.58
C PHE A 101 3.38 21.44 15.87
N HIS A 102 2.09 21.18 16.05
CA HIS A 102 1.39 21.52 17.29
C HIS A 102 1.97 20.76 18.49
N LYS A 103 2.19 19.44 18.33
CA LYS A 103 2.83 18.59 19.35
C LYS A 103 4.26 19.00 19.69
N ASP A 104 4.97 19.59 18.73
CA ASP A 104 6.31 20.18 18.91
C ASP A 104 6.28 21.59 19.53
N GLY A 105 5.09 22.11 19.88
CA GLY A 105 4.91 23.38 20.57
C GLY A 105 4.55 24.57 19.67
N ASN A 106 4.41 24.39 18.37
CA ASN A 106 3.94 25.46 17.47
C ASN A 106 2.42 25.61 17.53
N LEU A 107 1.95 26.44 18.46
CA LEU A 107 0.51 26.67 18.68
C LEU A 107 -0.22 27.22 17.43
N LYS A 108 0.48 27.95 16.55
CA LYS A 108 -0.12 28.48 15.30
C LYS A 108 -0.57 27.37 14.34
N ALA A 109 -0.02 26.16 14.48
CA ALA A 109 -0.38 25.04 13.62
C ALA A 109 -1.84 24.59 13.85
N LYS A 110 -2.30 24.61 15.10
CA LYS A 110 -3.70 24.37 15.45
C LYS A 110 -4.61 25.38 14.78
N ASP A 111 -4.30 26.68 14.91
CA ASP A 111 -5.09 27.75 14.30
C ASP A 111 -5.17 27.60 12.77
N ALA A 112 -4.05 27.22 12.14
CA ALA A 112 -4.01 27.01 10.69
C ALA A 112 -4.89 25.83 10.26
N LEU A 113 -4.85 24.72 11.00
CA LEU A 113 -5.67 23.54 10.74
C LEU A 113 -7.16 23.86 10.90
N TYR A 114 -7.55 24.51 12.01
CA TYR A 114 -8.93 24.90 12.27
C TYR A 114 -9.46 25.85 11.19
N LYS A 115 -8.70 26.90 10.86
CA LYS A 115 -9.09 27.84 9.79
C LYS A 115 -9.23 27.15 8.44
N ARG A 116 -8.38 26.15 8.12
CA ARG A 116 -8.54 25.38 6.88
C ARG A 116 -9.79 24.52 6.93
N PHE A 117 -10.06 23.85 8.05
CA PHE A 117 -11.24 23.01 8.19
C PHE A 117 -12.53 23.85 8.13
N GLU A 118 -12.58 25.01 8.76
CA GLU A 118 -13.69 25.98 8.69
C GLU A 118 -13.99 26.45 7.27
N LYS A 119 -12.96 26.60 6.42
CA LYS A 119 -13.15 26.96 5.00
C LYS A 119 -13.95 25.92 4.21
N SER A 120 -14.14 24.70 4.72
CA SER A 120 -14.93 23.67 4.03
C SER A 120 -16.42 24.02 3.87
N ILE A 121 -16.92 25.02 4.59
CA ILE A 121 -18.27 25.57 4.37
C ILE A 121 -18.34 26.53 3.16
N LEU A 122 -17.19 26.94 2.62
CA LEU A 122 -17.07 27.88 1.51
C LEU A 122 -16.99 27.12 0.18
N ASP A 123 -17.60 27.67 -0.84
CA ASP A 123 -17.58 27.09 -2.19
C ASP A 123 -16.15 26.85 -2.70
N GLY A 124 -15.94 25.62 -3.19
CA GLY A 124 -14.69 25.18 -3.78
C GLY A 124 -13.59 24.80 -2.79
N TYR A 125 -13.88 24.67 -1.50
CA TYR A 125 -13.00 23.98 -0.55
C TYR A 125 -13.62 22.63 -0.17
N GLU A 126 -12.88 21.56 -0.43
CA GLU A 126 -13.28 20.21 -0.01
C GLU A 126 -12.95 19.99 1.47
N ILE A 127 -13.72 19.08 2.09
CA ILE A 127 -13.66 18.80 3.52
C ILE A 127 -12.45 17.91 3.81
N CYS A 128 -11.52 18.37 4.64
CA CYS A 128 -10.35 17.60 5.06
C CYS A 128 -9.82 18.11 6.41
N GLY A 129 -9.16 17.26 7.20
CA GLY A 129 -8.59 17.60 8.50
C GLY A 129 -9.42 17.15 9.70
N GLN A 130 -10.52 16.41 9.47
CA GLN A 130 -11.48 15.96 10.48
C GLN A 130 -10.79 15.15 11.59
N SER A 131 -9.97 14.15 11.21
CA SER A 131 -9.26 13.30 12.16
C SER A 131 -8.21 14.09 12.95
N GLN A 132 -7.55 15.05 12.30
CA GLN A 132 -6.44 15.81 12.86
C GLN A 132 -6.91 16.84 13.89
N ILE A 133 -8.07 17.48 13.69
CA ILE A 133 -8.67 18.34 14.73
C ILE A 133 -9.13 17.54 15.95
N MET A 134 -9.67 16.32 15.73
CA MET A 134 -10.03 15.41 16.81
C MET A 134 -8.79 14.93 17.57
N GLU A 135 -7.68 14.71 16.89
CA GLU A 135 -6.42 14.30 17.50
C GLU A 135 -5.80 15.42 18.37
N ILE A 136 -5.87 16.68 17.91
CA ILE A 136 -5.33 17.82 18.66
C ILE A 136 -6.20 18.16 19.88
N ASP A 137 -7.52 18.21 19.72
CA ASP A 137 -8.43 18.80 20.72
C ASP A 137 -9.38 17.79 21.38
N GLY A 138 -9.25 16.50 21.05
CA GLY A 138 -10.08 15.43 21.60
C GLY A 138 -11.57 15.70 21.36
N ILE A 139 -12.36 15.66 22.45
CA ILE A 139 -13.81 15.87 22.37
C ILE A 139 -14.18 17.25 21.81
N ASN A 140 -13.40 18.30 22.08
CA ASN A 140 -13.67 19.62 21.52
C ASN A 140 -13.46 19.65 20.00
N GLY A 141 -12.49 18.89 19.50
CA GLY A 141 -12.30 18.67 18.07
C GLY A 141 -13.48 17.93 17.44
N VAL A 142 -14.02 16.93 18.13
CA VAL A 142 -15.25 16.22 17.70
C VAL A 142 -16.46 17.16 17.64
N LEU A 143 -16.64 18.03 18.64
CA LEU A 143 -17.75 18.99 18.64
C LEU A 143 -17.61 20.02 17.52
N LYS A 144 -16.38 20.51 17.23
CA LYS A 144 -16.15 21.42 16.10
C LYS A 144 -16.40 20.75 14.75
N TYR A 145 -15.98 19.49 14.62
CA TYR A 145 -16.31 18.66 13.46
C TYR A 145 -17.83 18.53 13.27
N ALA A 146 -18.55 18.16 14.34
CA ALA A 146 -20.00 18.01 14.31
C ALA A 146 -20.72 19.31 13.92
N GLU A 147 -20.25 20.46 14.40
CA GLU A 147 -20.78 21.78 14.05
C GLU A 147 -20.63 22.07 12.55
N ILE A 148 -19.42 21.95 12.00
CA ILE A 148 -19.14 22.29 10.59
C ILE A 148 -19.90 21.36 9.64
N ILE A 149 -19.87 20.05 9.91
CA ILE A 149 -20.61 19.09 9.09
C ILE A 149 -22.11 19.31 9.22
N GLY A 150 -22.60 19.62 10.42
CA GLY A 150 -23.99 19.99 10.65
C GLY A 150 -24.44 21.21 9.86
N GLU A 151 -23.58 22.21 9.71
CA GLU A 151 -23.84 23.38 8.87
C GLU A 151 -23.91 23.00 7.38
N ILE A 152 -23.02 22.13 6.90
CA ILE A 152 -23.05 21.62 5.53
C ILE A 152 -24.35 20.83 5.29
N LEU A 153 -24.70 19.92 6.20
CA LEU A 153 -25.93 19.13 6.17
C LEU A 153 -27.20 19.99 6.22
N SER A 154 -27.15 21.17 6.85
CA SER A 154 -28.29 22.09 6.87
C SER A 154 -28.60 22.68 5.49
N LYS A 155 -27.63 22.66 4.57
CA LYS A 155 -27.74 23.14 3.18
C LYS A 155 -28.05 21.99 2.21
N ASP A 156 -27.58 20.78 2.50
CA ASP A 156 -27.88 19.55 1.74
C ASP A 156 -28.05 18.33 2.67
N VAL A 157 -29.29 17.85 2.81
CA VAL A 157 -29.71 16.90 3.86
C VAL A 157 -29.30 15.45 3.55
N ASP A 158 -29.06 15.11 2.28
CA ASP A 158 -28.88 13.71 1.84
C ASP A 158 -27.40 13.31 1.64
N ASP A 159 -26.45 14.23 1.86
CA ASP A 159 -25.07 14.08 1.37
C ASP A 159 -24.05 13.50 2.38
N TYR A 160 -24.42 13.29 3.65
CA TYR A 160 -23.40 12.97 4.67
C TYR A 160 -23.76 11.89 5.70
N GLU A 161 -23.10 10.73 5.58
CA GLU A 161 -23.10 9.65 6.59
C GLU A 161 -21.66 9.29 6.95
N GLU A 162 -21.15 9.84 8.07
CA GLU A 162 -19.81 9.55 8.59
C GLU A 162 -19.83 9.03 10.04
N SER A 163 -20.84 8.25 10.42
CA SER A 163 -20.92 7.71 11.78
C SER A 163 -19.71 6.85 12.16
N TRP A 164 -19.05 6.24 11.17
CA TRP A 164 -17.85 5.43 11.34
C TRP A 164 -16.69 6.21 11.97
N ARG A 165 -16.55 7.51 11.72
CA ARG A 165 -15.47 8.34 12.28
C ARG A 165 -15.66 8.55 13.78
N ILE A 166 -16.90 8.81 14.19
CA ILE A 166 -17.28 8.91 15.61
C ILE A 166 -17.08 7.55 16.30
N ASP A 167 -17.47 6.45 15.64
CA ASP A 167 -17.25 5.10 16.16
C ASP A 167 -15.74 4.78 16.33
N CYS A 168 -14.88 5.22 15.41
CA CYS A 168 -13.41 5.10 15.53
C CYS A 168 -12.89 5.90 16.73
N PHE A 169 -13.25 7.18 16.85
CA PHE A 169 -12.84 8.01 17.98
C PHE A 169 -13.31 7.43 19.33
N GLN A 170 -14.55 6.93 19.40
CA GLN A 170 -15.11 6.27 20.59
C GLN A 170 -14.34 5.00 20.99
N LYS A 171 -13.87 4.19 20.01
CA LYS A 171 -13.09 2.97 20.30
C LYS A 171 -11.76 3.29 20.98
N GLU A 172 -11.14 4.40 20.60
CA GLU A 172 -9.88 4.88 21.17
C GLU A 172 -10.10 5.57 22.52
N ASN A 173 -11.24 6.24 22.70
CA ASN A 173 -11.58 7.04 23.88
C ASN A 173 -12.68 6.39 24.75
N LYS A 174 -12.41 5.19 25.28
CA LYS A 174 -13.39 4.37 26.02
C LYS A 174 -13.98 5.00 27.28
N GLN A 175 -13.32 6.01 27.84
CA GLN A 175 -13.74 6.67 29.09
C GLN A 175 -14.83 7.73 28.88
N ILE A 176 -15.08 8.14 27.64
CA ILE A 176 -16.07 9.16 27.28
C ILE A 176 -17.16 8.47 26.45
N ASN A 177 -18.42 8.84 26.67
CA ASN A 177 -19.49 8.46 25.76
C ASN A 177 -19.66 9.58 24.72
N VAL A 178 -18.96 9.43 23.60
CA VAL A 178 -18.82 10.47 22.56
C VAL A 178 -20.18 10.85 21.98
N TYR A 179 -21.05 9.86 21.71
CA TYR A 179 -22.40 10.13 21.22
C TYR A 179 -23.23 10.96 22.20
N LYS A 180 -23.10 10.70 23.50
CA LYS A 180 -23.82 11.43 24.54
C LYS A 180 -23.30 12.87 24.69
N GLU A 181 -22.00 13.09 24.52
CA GLU A 181 -21.43 14.43 24.51
C GLU A 181 -21.89 15.25 23.29
N ILE A 182 -21.96 14.62 22.10
CA ILE A 182 -22.51 15.25 20.90
C ILE A 182 -24.00 15.59 21.10
N GLU A 183 -24.80 14.64 21.60
CA GLU A 183 -26.22 14.86 21.92
C GLU A 183 -26.41 16.03 22.88
N LYS A 184 -25.62 16.07 23.96
CA LYS A 184 -25.68 17.15 24.94
C LYS A 184 -25.37 18.51 24.31
N ALA A 185 -24.32 18.59 23.51
CA ALA A 185 -23.93 19.82 22.80
C ALA A 185 -24.95 20.23 21.73
N GLY A 186 -25.65 19.27 21.11
CA GLY A 186 -26.75 19.52 20.17
C GLY A 186 -27.91 20.31 20.80
N ASN A 187 -28.14 20.19 22.11
CA ASN A 187 -29.17 20.98 22.79
C ASN A 187 -28.87 22.50 22.78
N GLU A 188 -27.60 22.89 22.60
CA GLU A 188 -27.14 24.27 22.59
C GLU A 188 -26.75 24.76 21.19
N ASN A 189 -26.44 23.86 20.26
CA ASN A 189 -26.03 24.19 18.89
C ASN A 189 -26.83 23.36 17.86
N ILE A 190 -27.65 24.07 17.07
CA ILE A 190 -28.54 23.46 16.06
C ILE A 190 -27.77 22.65 15.01
N PHE A 191 -26.56 23.06 14.64
CA PHE A 191 -25.77 22.31 13.65
C PHE A 191 -25.26 21.00 14.22
N ILE A 192 -24.81 20.99 15.47
CA ILE A 192 -24.41 19.76 16.16
C ILE A 192 -25.60 18.80 16.29
N ASP A 193 -26.80 19.31 16.58
CA ASP A 193 -28.04 18.50 16.61
C ASP A 193 -28.39 17.90 15.24
N ILE A 194 -28.28 18.68 14.15
CA ILE A 194 -28.46 18.19 12.77
C ILE A 194 -27.50 17.04 12.48
N PHE A 195 -26.22 17.22 12.80
CA PHE A 195 -25.20 16.19 12.62
C PHE A 195 -25.51 14.93 13.44
N TYR A 196 -25.84 15.08 14.73
CA TYR A 196 -26.20 13.97 15.62
C TYR A 196 -27.37 13.15 15.08
N LYS A 197 -28.45 13.83 14.66
CA LYS A 197 -29.63 13.19 14.08
C LYS A 197 -29.28 12.44 12.80
N SER A 198 -28.42 13.00 11.96
CA SER A 198 -27.95 12.32 10.73
C SER A 198 -27.22 11.01 11.07
N ILE A 199 -26.18 11.06 11.91
CA ILE A 199 -25.37 9.86 12.20
C ILE A 199 -26.12 8.79 12.98
N VAL A 200 -27.18 9.14 13.73
CA VAL A 200 -28.05 8.16 14.42
C VAL A 200 -29.03 7.52 13.43
N LYS A 201 -29.65 8.34 12.57
CA LYS A 201 -30.63 7.88 11.57
C LYS A 201 -29.98 7.00 10.51
N HIS A 202 -28.82 7.40 10.02
CA HIS A 202 -28.13 6.77 8.90
C HIS A 202 -27.01 5.83 9.33
N LYS A 203 -26.85 5.56 10.64
CA LYS A 203 -25.77 4.73 11.19
C LYS A 203 -25.55 3.47 10.36
N TRP A 204 -24.39 3.40 9.69
CA TRP A 204 -24.08 2.28 8.84
C TRP A 204 -24.08 0.97 9.62
N LYS A 205 -24.96 0.05 9.22
CA LYS A 205 -24.99 -1.31 9.75
C LYS A 205 -24.36 -2.22 8.72
N ILE A 206 -23.20 -2.80 9.05
CA ILE A 206 -22.56 -3.81 8.20
C ILE A 206 -23.60 -4.91 7.92
N PRO A 207 -24.01 -5.14 6.66
CA PRO A 207 -24.90 -6.23 6.35
C PRO A 207 -24.23 -7.52 6.81
N ARG A 208 -24.86 -8.25 7.74
CA ARG A 208 -24.38 -9.57 8.14
C ARG A 208 -24.51 -10.51 6.95
N ARG A 209 -23.48 -10.57 6.10
CA ARG A 209 -23.38 -11.60 5.07
C ARG A 209 -23.45 -12.95 5.77
N LYS A 210 -24.33 -13.84 5.32
CA LYS A 210 -24.30 -15.24 5.75
C LYS A 210 -22.89 -15.75 5.49
N LYS A 211 -22.17 -16.11 6.56
CA LYS A 211 -20.86 -16.75 6.42
C LYS A 211 -21.09 -18.06 5.68
N ILE A 212 -20.57 -18.18 4.45
CA ILE A 212 -20.42 -19.49 3.81
C ILE A 212 -19.53 -20.27 4.77
N LYS A 213 -20.06 -21.36 5.34
CA LYS A 213 -19.35 -22.11 6.39
C LYS A 213 -18.08 -22.77 5.82
N ARG A 214 -18.13 -23.19 4.56
CA ARG A 214 -17.03 -23.83 3.82
C ARG A 214 -17.33 -23.87 2.31
N PHE A 215 -16.33 -23.69 1.48
CA PHE A 215 -16.34 -23.97 0.05
C PHE A 215 -16.21 -25.49 -0.19
N ASN A 216 -17.04 -26.01 -1.08
CA ASN A 216 -17.05 -27.41 -1.49
C ASN A 216 -17.09 -27.50 -3.02
N TYR A 217 -17.01 -28.72 -3.54
CA TYR A 217 -17.08 -28.99 -4.97
C TYR A 217 -18.29 -28.30 -5.65
N GLU A 218 -19.50 -28.42 -5.10
CA GLU A 218 -20.72 -27.90 -5.76
C GLU A 218 -20.70 -26.38 -5.92
N ILE A 219 -20.23 -25.65 -4.90
CA ILE A 219 -20.11 -24.18 -4.96
C ILE A 219 -19.11 -23.76 -6.05
N VAL A 220 -17.97 -24.46 -6.15
CA VAL A 220 -16.96 -24.15 -7.15
C VAL A 220 -17.47 -24.49 -8.54
N LYS A 221 -18.13 -25.65 -8.68
CA LYS A 221 -18.70 -26.12 -9.92
C LYS A 221 -19.78 -25.20 -10.47
N GLU A 222 -20.74 -24.80 -9.63
CA GLU A 222 -21.79 -23.83 -9.98
C GLU A 222 -21.19 -22.52 -10.50
N ARG A 223 -20.13 -22.03 -9.86
CA ARG A 223 -19.43 -20.81 -10.30
C ARG A 223 -18.73 -20.98 -11.64
N ILE A 224 -18.05 -22.11 -11.86
CA ILE A 224 -17.40 -22.43 -13.14
C ILE A 224 -18.46 -22.49 -14.26
N ASP A 225 -19.56 -23.19 -14.01
CA ASP A 225 -20.64 -23.41 -14.98
C ASP A 225 -21.47 -22.15 -15.24
N SER A 226 -21.53 -21.21 -14.29
CA SER A 226 -22.21 -19.93 -14.48
C SER A 226 -21.57 -19.06 -15.57
N GLU A 227 -20.33 -19.36 -15.96
CA GLU A 227 -19.53 -18.61 -16.94
C GLU A 227 -19.31 -17.12 -16.60
N LYS A 228 -19.72 -16.70 -15.39
CA LYS A 228 -19.46 -15.37 -14.85
C LYS A 228 -18.09 -15.33 -14.18
N PHE A 229 -17.49 -14.14 -14.21
CA PHE A 229 -16.28 -13.90 -13.43
C PHE A 229 -16.57 -14.13 -11.94
N PHE A 230 -15.73 -14.92 -11.30
CA PHE A 230 -15.75 -15.05 -9.85
C PHE A 230 -14.32 -15.04 -9.32
N PHE A 231 -14.14 -14.39 -8.16
CA PHE A 231 -12.88 -14.39 -7.44
C PHE A 231 -12.88 -15.50 -6.38
N MET A 232 -11.77 -16.21 -6.29
CA MET A 232 -11.51 -17.18 -5.21
C MET A 232 -10.14 -16.88 -4.60
N SER A 233 -10.08 -16.88 -3.27
CA SER A 233 -8.82 -16.74 -2.54
C SER A 233 -8.14 -18.11 -2.36
N VAL A 234 -6.84 -18.11 -2.10
CA VAL A 234 -6.05 -19.32 -1.85
C VAL A 234 -6.61 -20.11 -0.66
N GLU A 235 -7.02 -19.43 0.41
CA GLU A 235 -7.60 -20.06 1.60
C GLU A 235 -8.87 -20.84 1.24
N LYS A 236 -9.76 -20.24 0.44
CA LYS A 236 -11.02 -20.86 0.01
C LYS A 236 -10.79 -22.01 -0.96
N ALA A 237 -9.85 -21.86 -1.90
CA ALA A 237 -9.44 -22.96 -2.76
C ALA A 237 -8.88 -24.13 -1.92
N ASN A 238 -8.22 -23.80 -0.81
CA ASN A 238 -7.64 -24.76 0.11
C ASN A 238 -8.64 -25.53 1.00
N GLU A 239 -9.89 -25.05 1.11
CA GLU A 239 -10.95 -25.71 1.89
C GLU A 239 -11.48 -27.01 1.24
N LEU A 240 -11.31 -27.18 -0.07
CA LEU A 240 -11.74 -28.40 -0.78
C LEU A 240 -10.83 -29.58 -0.39
N SER A 241 -11.45 -30.75 -0.23
CA SER A 241 -10.73 -32.02 -0.02
C SER A 241 -10.00 -32.48 -1.29
N ILE A 242 -9.03 -33.38 -1.14
CA ILE A 242 -8.26 -33.94 -2.26
C ILE A 242 -9.20 -34.56 -3.32
N LEU A 243 -10.20 -35.34 -2.89
CA LEU A 243 -11.18 -35.98 -3.78
C LEU A 243 -12.02 -34.96 -4.57
N GLU A 244 -12.41 -33.86 -3.93
CA GLU A 244 -13.15 -32.78 -4.61
C GLU A 244 -12.28 -32.08 -5.66
N VAL A 245 -11.00 -31.86 -5.35
CA VAL A 245 -10.03 -31.24 -6.27
C VAL A 245 -9.74 -32.17 -7.45
N GLU A 246 -9.55 -33.48 -7.21
CA GLU A 246 -9.38 -34.49 -8.27
C GLU A 246 -10.59 -34.56 -9.19
N LYS A 247 -11.81 -34.44 -8.65
CA LYS A 247 -13.04 -34.39 -9.45
C LYS A 247 -13.04 -33.18 -10.39
N LEU A 248 -12.76 -31.98 -9.88
CA LEU A 248 -12.62 -30.77 -10.72
C LEU A 248 -11.50 -30.91 -11.76
N ALA A 249 -10.40 -31.57 -11.40
CA ALA A 249 -9.27 -31.78 -12.30
C ALA A 249 -9.62 -32.73 -13.45
N ASN A 250 -10.33 -33.82 -13.17
CA ASN A 250 -10.82 -34.73 -14.20
C ASN A 250 -11.79 -34.04 -15.17
N GLU A 251 -12.68 -33.20 -14.65
CA GLU A 251 -13.59 -32.41 -15.49
C GLU A 251 -12.85 -31.39 -16.37
N PHE A 252 -11.83 -30.72 -15.82
CA PHE A 252 -10.96 -29.83 -16.59
C PHE A 252 -10.31 -30.54 -17.79
N LEU A 253 -9.84 -31.78 -17.62
CA LEU A 253 -9.15 -32.54 -18.67
C LEU A 253 -10.06 -32.86 -19.85
N ILE A 254 -11.35 -33.12 -19.60
CA ILE A 254 -12.34 -33.46 -20.65
C ILE A 254 -13.13 -32.25 -21.16
N GLU A 255 -13.06 -31.11 -20.48
CA GLU A 255 -13.76 -29.89 -20.86
C GLU A 255 -13.36 -29.45 -22.27
N LYS A 256 -14.29 -28.89 -23.03
CA LYS A 256 -14.08 -28.37 -24.38
C LYS A 256 -14.40 -26.87 -24.48
N ASN A 257 -15.28 -26.36 -23.62
CA ASN A 257 -15.61 -24.95 -23.54
C ASN A 257 -14.43 -24.14 -22.98
N ILE A 258 -13.92 -23.20 -23.78
CA ILE A 258 -12.75 -22.36 -23.45
C ILE A 258 -13.01 -21.47 -22.21
N ILE A 259 -14.23 -20.95 -22.05
CA ILE A 259 -14.60 -20.10 -20.91
C ILE A 259 -14.55 -20.90 -19.62
N ARG A 260 -15.08 -22.13 -19.63
CA ARG A 260 -15.04 -23.03 -18.48
C ARG A 260 -13.63 -23.51 -18.19
N LYS A 261 -12.83 -23.87 -19.21
CA LYS A 261 -11.40 -24.18 -19.02
C LYS A 261 -10.65 -23.06 -18.32
N LYS A 262 -10.89 -21.82 -18.73
CA LYS A 262 -10.31 -20.65 -18.09
C LYS A 262 -10.71 -20.55 -16.62
N HIS A 263 -11.96 -20.87 -16.25
CA HIS A 263 -12.40 -20.88 -14.85
C HIS A 263 -11.81 -22.03 -14.04
N TYR A 264 -11.62 -23.22 -14.62
CA TYR A 264 -10.86 -24.30 -13.98
C TYR A 264 -9.41 -23.87 -13.73
N LEU A 265 -8.73 -23.31 -14.73
CA LEU A 265 -7.36 -22.81 -14.55
C LEU A 265 -7.31 -21.68 -13.52
N SER A 266 -8.29 -20.78 -13.49
CA SER A 266 -8.38 -19.74 -12.45
C SER A 266 -8.51 -20.33 -11.04
N PHE A 267 -9.16 -21.48 -10.87
CA PHE A 267 -9.19 -22.22 -9.62
C PHE A 267 -7.82 -22.83 -9.30
N PHE A 268 -7.22 -23.54 -10.26
CA PHE A 268 -5.90 -24.17 -10.11
C PHE A 268 -4.74 -23.16 -10.06
N SER A 269 -4.98 -21.89 -10.37
CA SER A 269 -4.00 -20.84 -10.16
C SER A 269 -3.86 -20.48 -8.68
N LYS A 270 -4.85 -20.85 -7.84
CA LYS A 270 -4.86 -20.63 -6.39
C LYS A 270 -4.52 -21.86 -5.56
N ARG A 271 -4.30 -23.01 -6.21
CA ARG A 271 -3.89 -24.28 -5.59
C ARG A 271 -3.33 -25.22 -6.66
N LYS A 272 -2.26 -25.93 -6.32
CA LYS A 272 -1.63 -26.96 -7.18
C LYS A 272 -2.65 -27.93 -7.80
N PHE A 273 -2.56 -28.09 -9.12
CA PHE A 273 -3.29 -29.10 -9.87
C PHE A 273 -2.85 -30.51 -9.43
N PRO A 274 -3.78 -31.45 -9.16
CA PRO A 274 -3.45 -32.71 -8.49
C PRO A 274 -2.76 -33.74 -9.40
N PHE A 275 -2.78 -33.54 -10.72
CA PHE A 275 -2.15 -34.44 -11.68
C PHE A 275 -0.91 -33.81 -12.31
N ASP A 276 -0.38 -34.49 -13.33
CA ASP A 276 0.76 -34.04 -14.12
C ASP A 276 0.49 -32.69 -14.82
N TYR A 277 1.55 -31.88 -14.98
CA TYR A 277 1.46 -30.51 -15.50
C TYR A 277 1.36 -30.45 -17.03
N GLN A 278 1.63 -31.52 -17.77
CA GLN A 278 1.68 -31.52 -19.24
C GLN A 278 0.40 -31.02 -19.92
N PRO A 279 -0.83 -31.33 -19.45
CA PRO A 279 -2.05 -30.75 -20.01
C PRO A 279 -2.09 -29.22 -19.91
N ILE A 280 -1.59 -28.67 -18.80
CA ILE A 280 -1.53 -27.22 -18.56
C ILE A 280 -0.43 -26.60 -19.41
N LEU A 281 0.74 -27.24 -19.48
CA LEU A 281 1.86 -26.81 -20.30
C LEU A 281 1.49 -26.73 -21.79
N LYS A 282 0.72 -27.70 -22.29
CA LYS A 282 0.19 -27.69 -23.66
C LYS A 282 -0.70 -26.47 -23.93
N ILE A 283 -1.47 -26.03 -22.94
CA ILE A 283 -2.30 -24.81 -23.04
C ILE A 283 -1.39 -23.58 -23.04
N ALA A 284 -0.44 -23.50 -22.11
CA ALA A 284 0.51 -22.39 -22.01
C ALA A 284 1.31 -22.17 -23.31
N ASN A 285 1.70 -23.25 -23.99
CA ASN A 285 2.44 -23.25 -25.26
C ASN A 285 1.57 -23.12 -26.51
N SER A 286 0.25 -23.07 -26.37
CA SER A 286 -0.64 -23.01 -27.53
C SER A 286 -0.53 -21.66 -28.26
N LYS A 287 -0.61 -21.67 -29.59
CA LYS A 287 -0.65 -20.47 -30.46
C LYS A 287 -1.96 -19.69 -30.34
N SER A 288 -2.62 -19.71 -29.18
CA SER A 288 -3.76 -18.86 -28.89
C SER A 288 -3.37 -17.39 -29.10
N PRO A 289 -4.33 -16.51 -29.47
CA PRO A 289 -4.04 -15.09 -29.67
C PRO A 289 -3.27 -14.55 -28.47
N LYS A 290 -2.19 -13.81 -28.75
CA LYS A 290 -1.32 -13.19 -27.75
C LYS A 290 -2.20 -12.52 -26.68
N LYS A 291 -2.03 -12.95 -25.42
CA LYS A 291 -2.74 -12.49 -24.21
C LYS A 291 -4.21 -12.93 -24.11
N SER A 292 -4.47 -14.23 -24.03
CA SER A 292 -5.73 -14.72 -23.49
C SER A 292 -5.57 -15.01 -21.99
N ARG A 293 -6.56 -14.63 -21.16
CA ARG A 293 -6.62 -14.98 -19.73
C ARG A 293 -6.46 -16.49 -19.47
N LEU A 294 -6.75 -17.32 -20.48
CA LEU A 294 -6.51 -18.77 -20.42
C LEU A 294 -5.01 -19.08 -20.29
N ASN A 295 -4.16 -18.42 -21.08
CA ASN A 295 -2.71 -18.61 -21.03
C ASN A 295 -2.11 -18.03 -19.74
N GLU A 296 -2.59 -16.87 -19.29
CA GLU A 296 -2.20 -16.26 -18.01
C GLU A 296 -2.44 -17.25 -16.85
N TYR A 297 -3.66 -17.78 -16.73
CA TYR A 297 -3.95 -18.77 -15.70
C TYR A 297 -3.18 -20.09 -15.90
N ALA A 298 -2.87 -20.48 -17.14
CA ALA A 298 -2.02 -21.65 -17.37
C ALA A 298 -0.62 -21.43 -16.79
N PHE A 299 0.01 -20.28 -17.02
CA PHE A 299 1.30 -19.94 -16.40
C PHE A 299 1.20 -19.83 -14.88
N GLU A 300 0.16 -19.19 -14.34
CA GLU A 300 -0.07 -19.17 -12.88
C GLU A 300 -0.25 -20.59 -12.32
N CYS A 301 -0.84 -21.55 -13.05
CA CYS A 301 -0.92 -22.93 -12.58
C CYS A 301 0.45 -23.64 -12.61
N LEU A 302 1.29 -23.34 -13.60
CA LEU A 302 2.62 -23.95 -13.74
C LEU A 302 3.59 -23.55 -12.61
N GLN A 303 3.32 -22.46 -11.89
CA GLN A 303 4.16 -22.00 -10.77
C GLN A 303 4.31 -23.04 -9.65
N TYR A 304 3.38 -24.00 -9.53
CA TYR A 304 3.38 -25.05 -8.50
C TYR A 304 4.18 -26.30 -8.86
N PHE A 305 4.89 -26.28 -9.99
CA PHE A 305 5.58 -27.44 -10.56
C PHE A 305 7.05 -27.11 -10.83
N SER A 306 7.92 -28.07 -10.51
CA SER A 306 9.34 -28.03 -10.83
C SER A 306 9.61 -28.95 -12.03
N ALA A 307 10.07 -28.39 -13.14
CA ALA A 307 10.41 -29.12 -14.35
C ALA A 307 11.30 -28.29 -15.27
N LYS A 308 12.24 -28.96 -15.97
CA LYS A 308 13.18 -28.30 -16.89
C LYS A 308 12.45 -27.50 -17.98
N GLU A 309 11.34 -28.01 -18.52
CA GLU A 309 10.59 -27.31 -19.57
C GLU A 309 9.89 -26.04 -19.05
N ILE A 310 9.41 -26.06 -17.81
CA ILE A 310 8.81 -24.88 -17.16
C ILE A 310 9.88 -23.82 -16.94
N ARG A 311 11.06 -24.25 -16.49
CA ARG A 311 12.23 -23.39 -16.34
C ARG A 311 12.65 -22.77 -17.67
N ASP A 312 12.83 -23.58 -18.72
CA ASP A 312 13.26 -23.10 -20.03
C ASP A 312 12.30 -22.01 -20.57
N ILE A 313 10.99 -22.21 -20.40
CA ILE A 313 9.96 -21.22 -20.76
C ILE A 313 10.07 -19.96 -19.91
N ALA A 314 10.24 -20.09 -18.60
CA ALA A 314 10.41 -18.94 -17.71
C ALA A 314 11.59 -18.07 -18.18
N ILE A 315 12.75 -18.69 -18.43
CA ILE A 315 13.96 -18.00 -18.88
C ILE A 315 13.77 -17.34 -20.24
N GLU A 316 13.11 -18.02 -21.20
CA GLU A 316 12.78 -17.44 -22.51
C GLU A 316 11.89 -16.20 -22.37
N LYS A 317 10.81 -16.31 -21.59
CA LYS A 317 9.83 -15.25 -21.39
C LYS A 317 10.40 -14.05 -20.65
N LEU A 318 11.16 -14.27 -19.58
CA LEU A 318 11.81 -13.20 -18.83
C LEU A 318 12.83 -12.40 -19.66
N LYS A 319 13.44 -13.03 -20.66
CA LYS A 319 14.37 -12.37 -21.60
C LYS A 319 13.64 -11.64 -22.72
N SER A 320 12.59 -12.22 -23.29
CA SER A 320 11.95 -11.72 -24.51
C SER A 320 10.76 -10.79 -24.29
N GLU A 321 10.00 -10.97 -23.20
CA GLU A 321 8.77 -10.21 -22.96
C GLU A 321 9.04 -8.89 -22.25
N LYS A 322 8.19 -7.89 -22.53
CA LYS A 322 8.23 -6.59 -21.85
C LYS A 322 7.62 -6.68 -20.45
N ASN A 323 6.48 -7.37 -20.32
CA ASN A 323 5.87 -7.63 -19.02
C ASN A 323 6.40 -8.94 -18.46
N THR A 324 7.35 -8.85 -17.53
CA THR A 324 8.02 -10.01 -16.94
C THR A 324 7.35 -10.52 -15.67
N ALA A 325 6.49 -9.71 -15.04
CA ALA A 325 5.86 -10.03 -13.76
C ALA A 325 5.13 -11.39 -13.80
N ASP A 326 4.38 -11.63 -14.88
CA ASP A 326 3.56 -12.84 -15.08
C ASP A 326 4.38 -14.15 -15.12
N TYR A 327 5.70 -14.06 -15.34
CA TYR A 327 6.57 -15.22 -15.53
C TYR A 327 7.57 -15.43 -14.38
N LEU A 328 7.69 -14.48 -13.44
CA LEU A 328 8.64 -14.58 -12.33
C LEU A 328 8.31 -15.78 -11.43
N ASN A 329 7.02 -15.99 -11.15
CA ASN A 329 6.60 -17.07 -10.24
C ASN A 329 6.91 -18.47 -10.77
N LEU A 330 7.16 -18.62 -12.08
CA LEU A 330 7.65 -19.89 -12.63
C LEU A 330 9.04 -20.27 -12.11
N LEU A 331 9.85 -19.29 -11.69
CA LEU A 331 11.15 -19.53 -11.08
C LEU A 331 11.08 -19.87 -9.59
N VAL A 332 9.93 -19.80 -8.91
CA VAL A 332 9.86 -20.07 -7.46
C VAL A 332 10.38 -21.46 -7.11
N ASP A 333 9.87 -22.50 -7.79
CA ASP A 333 10.33 -23.89 -7.60
C ASP A 333 11.38 -24.32 -8.66
N ASN A 334 11.83 -23.40 -9.52
CA ASN A 334 12.73 -23.66 -10.66
C ASN A 334 13.95 -22.72 -10.70
N TYR A 335 14.22 -21.99 -9.63
CA TYR A 335 15.38 -21.10 -9.52
C TYR A 335 16.66 -21.93 -9.50
N GLU A 336 17.67 -21.50 -10.26
CA GLU A 336 19.02 -22.04 -10.17
C GLU A 336 20.03 -20.93 -9.84
N ILE A 337 21.13 -21.34 -9.22
CA ILE A 337 22.25 -20.45 -8.91
C ILE A 337 22.72 -19.74 -10.18
N GLY A 338 22.82 -18.41 -10.11
CA GLY A 338 23.19 -17.55 -11.24
C GLY A 338 22.00 -16.85 -11.92
N ASP A 339 20.75 -17.25 -11.64
CA ASP A 339 19.56 -16.61 -12.19
C ASP A 339 19.39 -15.15 -11.75
N TYR A 340 20.05 -14.75 -10.66
CA TYR A 340 20.09 -13.36 -10.21
C TYR A 340 20.55 -12.39 -11.31
N LYS A 341 21.37 -12.84 -12.28
CA LYS A 341 21.78 -12.02 -13.44
C LYS A 341 20.61 -11.65 -14.33
N ILE A 342 19.68 -12.57 -14.55
CA ILE A 342 18.46 -12.31 -15.32
C ILE A 342 17.56 -11.37 -14.53
N LEU A 343 17.41 -11.62 -13.23
CA LEU A 343 16.62 -10.77 -12.34
C LEU A 343 17.17 -9.34 -12.26
N ASN A 344 18.49 -9.16 -12.20
CA ASN A 344 19.15 -7.85 -12.31
C ASN A 344 18.80 -7.15 -13.61
N ASN A 345 18.94 -7.84 -14.75
CA ASN A 345 18.60 -7.28 -16.04
C ASN A 345 17.13 -6.85 -16.12
N ILE A 346 16.21 -7.57 -15.46
CA ILE A 346 14.80 -7.19 -15.39
C ILE A 346 14.62 -5.86 -14.65
N VAL A 347 15.25 -5.70 -13.48
CA VAL A 347 15.18 -4.45 -12.69
C VAL A 347 15.82 -3.28 -13.46
N ASP A 348 16.84 -3.54 -14.27
CA ASP A 348 17.52 -2.51 -15.07
C ASP A 348 16.71 -2.06 -16.31
N LYS A 349 15.66 -2.80 -16.71
CA LYS A 349 14.82 -2.44 -17.89
C LYS A 349 13.97 -1.19 -17.68
N SER A 350 13.72 -0.78 -16.44
CA SER A 350 12.81 0.33 -16.15
C SER A 350 13.13 1.02 -14.82
N ASP A 351 12.86 2.32 -14.77
CA ASP A 351 12.82 3.12 -13.53
C ASP A 351 11.37 3.51 -13.17
N ASP A 352 10.40 2.96 -13.90
CA ASP A 352 8.96 3.17 -13.66
C ASP A 352 8.50 2.47 -12.38
N TYR A 353 7.88 3.22 -11.48
CA TYR A 353 7.47 2.72 -10.17
C TYR A 353 6.39 1.63 -10.26
N ASP A 354 5.44 1.74 -11.19
CA ASP A 354 4.37 0.75 -11.38
C ASP A 354 4.96 -0.59 -11.87
N TYR A 355 5.92 -0.53 -12.79
CA TYR A 355 6.63 -1.72 -13.23
C TYR A 355 7.43 -2.36 -12.09
N ILE A 356 8.21 -1.59 -11.34
CA ILE A 356 8.97 -2.11 -10.19
C ILE A 356 8.04 -2.73 -9.14
N HIS A 357 6.90 -2.08 -8.87
CA HIS A 357 5.87 -2.62 -7.98
C HIS A 357 5.25 -3.91 -8.52
N SER A 358 5.09 -4.06 -9.84
CA SER A 358 4.54 -5.29 -10.42
C SER A 358 5.48 -6.50 -10.29
N ILE A 359 6.80 -6.28 -10.33
CA ILE A 359 7.77 -7.38 -10.28
C ILE A 359 8.21 -7.75 -8.87
N VAL A 360 8.07 -6.86 -7.88
CA VAL A 360 8.60 -7.10 -6.52
C VAL A 360 8.01 -8.36 -5.88
N PHE A 361 6.72 -8.64 -6.08
CA PHE A 361 6.07 -9.85 -5.58
C PHE A 361 6.78 -11.12 -6.03
N GLY A 362 7.06 -11.24 -7.33
CA GLY A 362 7.74 -12.41 -7.87
C GLY A 362 9.18 -12.55 -7.36
N PHE A 363 9.89 -11.44 -7.16
CA PHE A 363 11.24 -11.48 -6.57
C PHE A 363 11.19 -11.96 -5.12
N LEU A 364 10.23 -11.46 -4.33
CA LEU A 364 10.02 -11.87 -2.95
C LEU A 364 9.65 -13.35 -2.87
N ASP A 365 8.73 -13.83 -3.71
CA ASP A 365 8.32 -15.24 -3.75
C ASP A 365 9.51 -16.15 -4.09
N ILE A 366 10.31 -15.80 -5.11
CA ILE A 366 11.51 -16.54 -5.50
C ILE A 366 12.48 -16.64 -4.31
N TYR A 367 12.81 -15.53 -3.65
CA TYR A 367 13.85 -15.53 -2.61
C TYR A 367 13.35 -15.93 -1.22
N LYS A 368 12.05 -15.89 -0.96
CA LYS A 368 11.42 -16.53 0.22
C LYS A 368 11.48 -18.06 0.08
N ALA A 369 11.26 -18.60 -1.12
CA ALA A 369 11.39 -20.04 -1.39
C ALA A 369 12.86 -20.50 -1.49
N ASN A 370 13.74 -19.67 -2.05
CA ASN A 370 15.14 -20.01 -2.33
C ASN A 370 16.10 -19.13 -1.50
N LYS A 371 16.52 -19.64 -0.34
CA LYS A 371 17.51 -18.94 0.50
C LYS A 371 18.88 -18.94 -0.16
N THR A 372 19.30 -17.78 -0.66
CA THR A 372 20.58 -17.57 -1.35
C THR A 372 21.11 -16.17 -1.12
N LYS A 373 22.44 -16.04 -1.08
CA LYS A 373 23.10 -14.72 -1.02
C LYS A 373 22.98 -13.94 -2.33
N GLU A 374 22.63 -14.61 -3.43
CA GLU A 374 22.41 -13.98 -4.73
C GLU A 374 21.19 -13.04 -4.75
N CYS A 375 20.32 -13.11 -3.74
CA CYS A 375 19.20 -12.18 -3.59
C CYS A 375 19.64 -10.74 -3.34
N LYS A 376 20.88 -10.54 -2.87
CA LYS A 376 21.39 -9.22 -2.47
C LYS A 376 21.25 -8.18 -3.59
N GLU A 377 21.92 -8.41 -4.71
CA GLU A 377 22.02 -7.39 -5.76
C GLU A 377 20.65 -7.03 -6.37
N PRO A 378 19.80 -8.00 -6.75
CA PRO A 378 18.51 -7.64 -7.34
C PRO A 378 17.56 -6.96 -6.35
N LEU A 379 17.55 -7.40 -5.09
CA LEU A 379 16.69 -6.80 -4.06
C LEU A 379 17.17 -5.41 -3.62
N GLU A 380 18.48 -5.18 -3.52
CA GLU A 380 19.01 -3.82 -3.27
C GLU A 380 18.71 -2.87 -4.44
N LYS A 381 18.74 -3.35 -5.69
CA LYS A 381 18.30 -2.54 -6.83
C LYS A 381 16.81 -2.18 -6.74
N ILE A 382 15.95 -3.14 -6.38
CA ILE A 382 14.51 -2.86 -6.15
C ILE A 382 14.33 -1.84 -5.03
N TYR A 383 15.06 -1.99 -3.91
CA TYR A 383 15.01 -1.05 -2.79
C TYR A 383 15.25 0.41 -3.24
N TYR A 384 16.23 0.62 -4.14
CA TYR A 384 16.56 1.95 -4.67
C TYR A 384 15.72 2.42 -5.87
N LYS A 385 14.74 1.63 -6.31
CA LYS A 385 13.81 1.98 -7.39
C LYS A 385 12.33 1.95 -6.99
N MET A 386 12.00 1.47 -5.80
CA MET A 386 10.61 1.30 -5.35
C MET A 386 10.17 2.40 -4.38
N ASN A 387 9.03 3.02 -4.66
CA ASN A 387 8.41 4.01 -3.79
C ASN A 387 7.33 3.45 -2.86
N CYS A 388 6.97 2.17 -2.95
CA CYS A 388 6.03 1.53 -2.01
C CYS A 388 6.73 1.15 -0.71
N GLY A 389 6.28 1.72 0.41
CA GLY A 389 6.80 1.44 1.75
C GLY A 389 6.48 0.03 2.25
N LEU A 390 5.28 -0.49 1.94
CA LEU A 390 4.85 -1.82 2.40
C LEU A 390 5.75 -2.93 1.87
N HIS A 391 5.98 -2.98 0.56
CA HIS A 391 6.86 -3.98 -0.05
C HIS A 391 8.33 -3.77 0.31
N ARG A 392 8.74 -2.55 0.68
CA ARG A 392 10.11 -2.31 1.14
C ARG A 392 10.39 -3.07 2.43
N ASP A 393 9.41 -3.21 3.32
CA ASP A 393 9.53 -4.01 4.54
C ASP A 393 9.84 -5.48 4.20
N ASP A 394 9.08 -6.08 3.28
CA ASP A 394 9.31 -7.45 2.80
C ASP A 394 10.70 -7.63 2.17
N VAL A 395 11.14 -6.67 1.34
CA VAL A 395 12.46 -6.71 0.70
C VAL A 395 13.58 -6.72 1.75
N LEU A 396 13.44 -5.87 2.78
CA LEU A 396 14.41 -5.79 3.87
C LEU A 396 14.42 -7.05 4.73
N GLU A 397 13.25 -7.65 4.97
CA GLU A 397 13.12 -8.93 5.66
C GLU A 397 13.89 -10.04 4.93
N VAL A 398 13.67 -10.20 3.63
CA VAL A 398 14.38 -11.21 2.82
C VAL A 398 15.89 -10.97 2.81
N LEU A 399 16.35 -9.72 2.67
CA LEU A 399 17.77 -9.37 2.73
C LEU A 399 18.40 -9.71 4.09
N TYR A 400 17.67 -9.46 5.18
CA TYR A 400 18.12 -9.76 6.54
C TYR A 400 18.16 -11.27 6.81
N GLU A 401 17.11 -12.01 6.44
CA GLU A 401 17.03 -13.47 6.63
C GLU A 401 18.09 -14.23 5.84
N ASN A 402 18.51 -13.71 4.68
CA ASN A 402 19.60 -14.26 3.89
C ASN A 402 21.00 -13.77 4.35
N GLY A 403 21.07 -12.94 5.40
CA GLY A 403 22.34 -12.45 5.95
C GLY A 403 23.13 -11.55 5.00
N VAL A 404 22.44 -10.86 4.08
CA VAL A 404 23.07 -10.02 3.04
C VAL A 404 22.67 -8.55 3.10
N LEU A 405 21.80 -8.15 4.03
CA LEU A 405 21.44 -6.76 4.29
C LEU A 405 22.69 -5.89 4.49
N SER A 406 22.87 -4.89 3.61
CA SER A 406 24.02 -4.01 3.66
C SER A 406 23.99 -3.04 4.85
N LYS A 407 25.19 -2.61 5.26
CA LYS A 407 25.37 -1.59 6.31
C LYS A 407 24.80 -0.23 5.92
N GLU A 408 24.83 0.10 4.62
CA GLU A 408 24.25 1.34 4.08
C GLU A 408 22.74 1.34 4.32
N ILE A 409 22.02 0.35 3.80
CA ILE A 409 20.57 0.21 4.00
C ILE A 409 20.21 0.13 5.49
N LEU A 410 20.97 -0.63 6.29
CA LEU A 410 20.73 -0.71 7.74
C LEU A 410 20.80 0.67 8.43
N THR A 411 21.66 1.57 7.95
CA THR A 411 21.75 2.95 8.44
C THR A 411 20.54 3.79 8.02
N GLU A 412 20.04 3.56 6.80
CA GLU A 412 18.83 4.23 6.29
C GLU A 412 17.57 3.79 7.05
N MET A 413 17.45 2.51 7.42
CA MET A 413 16.23 1.97 8.06
C MET A 413 15.81 2.71 9.35
N GLU A 414 16.74 3.36 10.06
CA GLU A 414 16.44 4.17 11.25
C GLU A 414 15.51 5.37 10.93
N PHE A 415 15.65 5.89 9.71
CA PHE A 415 15.00 7.11 9.23
C PHE A 415 14.02 6.87 8.06
N ASP A 416 13.72 5.61 7.74
CA ASP A 416 12.74 5.25 6.71
C ASP A 416 11.36 5.85 6.99
N CYS A 417 10.51 6.03 5.96
CA CYS A 417 9.16 6.55 6.13
C CYS A 417 8.24 5.58 6.87
N GLU A 418 8.46 4.28 6.69
CA GLU A 418 7.61 3.25 7.29
C GLU A 418 7.96 2.95 8.74
N GLU A 419 6.92 2.81 9.57
CA GLU A 419 7.12 2.49 10.98
C GLU A 419 7.61 1.06 11.19
N THR A 420 7.17 0.12 10.36
CA THR A 420 7.56 -1.29 10.44
C THR A 420 9.05 -1.48 10.15
N VAL A 421 9.57 -0.80 9.12
CA VAL A 421 11.01 -0.76 8.80
C VAL A 421 11.82 -0.22 9.98
N ARG A 422 11.40 0.90 10.58
CA ARG A 422 12.07 1.45 11.78
C ARG A 422 12.00 0.52 12.99
N LYS A 423 10.89 -0.23 13.16
CA LYS A 423 10.75 -1.26 14.20
C LYS A 423 11.71 -2.42 13.93
N MET A 424 11.86 -2.86 12.68
CA MET A 424 12.80 -3.89 12.28
C MET A 424 14.24 -3.47 12.61
N TYR A 425 14.66 -2.25 12.25
CA TYR A 425 15.97 -1.70 12.61
C TYR A 425 16.27 -1.81 14.11
N ARG A 426 15.30 -1.40 14.96
CA ARG A 426 15.45 -1.48 16.42
C ARG A 426 15.60 -2.92 16.92
N LYS A 427 14.89 -3.88 16.31
CA LYS A 427 15.03 -5.32 16.62
C LYS A 427 16.43 -5.84 16.25
N ILE A 428 16.90 -5.55 15.03
CA ILE A 428 18.24 -5.95 14.57
C ILE A 428 19.31 -5.38 15.50
N ARG A 429 19.24 -4.08 15.84
CA ARG A 429 20.19 -3.41 16.73
C ARG A 429 20.23 -4.00 18.14
N LYS A 430 19.10 -4.51 18.65
CA LYS A 430 19.04 -5.19 19.95
C LYS A 430 19.70 -6.56 19.93
N ASN A 431 19.62 -7.29 18.83
CA ASN A 431 20.21 -8.63 18.71
C ASN A 431 21.73 -8.62 18.47
N VAL A 432 22.29 -7.47 18.06
CA VAL A 432 23.73 -7.27 17.82
C VAL A 432 24.46 -6.72 19.07
N ARG A 433 23.71 -6.26 20.08
CA ARG A 433 24.23 -5.85 21.40
C ARG A 433 24.10 -7.00 22.38
#